data_AF-C1CXT7-F1
#
_entry.id   AF-C1CXT7-F1
#
_cell.length_a   1.000
_cell.length_b   1.000
_cell.length_c   1.000
_cell.angle_alpha   90.00
_cell.angle_beta   90.00
_cell.angle_gamma   90.00
#
_symmetry.space_group_name_H-M   'P 1'
#
loop_
_entity.id
_entity.type
_entity.pdbx_description
1 polymer ?
#
loop_
_entity_poly.entity_id
_entity_poly.type
_entity_poly.pdbx_seq_one_letter_code
_entity_poly.pdbx_strand_id
1 'polypeptide(L)'
;MDVSSRVLSELASREAALDAQIEAAREEARREVEAAEAEAARILRDAEARAQALQAEHDQQLAAETARIREEARAKAESEARMTRERASARIQQAAEHILRAVLP
;
A
#
# COMPACT_ATOMS: atom_id res chain seq x y z
N MET A 1 39.72 16.00 -67.24
CA MET A 1 38.56 16.39 -66.41
C MET A 1 38.02 15.10 -65.81
N ASP A 2 38.51 14.82 -64.62
CA ASP A 2 39.05 13.51 -64.28
C ASP A 2 38.07 12.64 -63.52
N VAL A 3 38.06 11.35 -63.83
CA VAL A 3 37.29 10.31 -63.14
C VAL A 3 37.49 10.40 -61.61
N SER A 4 38.69 10.78 -61.17
CA SER A 4 39.03 11.01 -59.77
C SER A 4 38.20 12.12 -59.10
N SER A 5 37.88 13.24 -59.79
CA SER A 5 37.06 14.30 -59.20
C SER A 5 35.60 13.90 -59.03
N ARG A 6 35.08 13.06 -59.94
CA ARG A 6 33.72 12.49 -59.85
C ARG A 6 33.62 11.51 -58.68
N VAL A 7 34.61 10.62 -58.50
CA VAL A 7 34.65 9.68 -57.37
C VAL A 7 34.73 10.41 -56.03
N LEU A 8 35.53 11.47 -55.94
CA LEU A 8 35.61 12.30 -54.72
C LEU A 8 34.28 13.01 -54.41
N SER A 9 33.60 13.54 -55.43
CA SER A 9 32.28 14.17 -55.23
C SER A 9 31.20 13.17 -54.81
N GLU A 10 31.25 11.94 -55.35
CA GLU A 10 30.32 10.88 -54.98
C GLU A 10 30.59 10.39 -53.56
N LEU A 11 31.87 10.22 -53.18
CA LEU A 11 32.26 9.85 -51.82
C LEU A 11 31.82 10.90 -50.80
N ALA A 12 32.06 12.19 -51.08
CA ALA A 12 31.62 13.29 -50.22
C ALA A 12 30.09 13.35 -50.09
N SER A 13 29.35 13.08 -51.17
CA SER A 13 27.88 13.02 -51.11
C SER A 13 27.36 11.85 -50.27
N ARG A 14 28.03 10.70 -50.32
CA ARG A 14 27.69 9.52 -49.52
C ARG A 14 28.05 9.72 -48.05
N GLU A 15 29.18 10.36 -47.76
CA GLU A 15 29.59 10.72 -46.40
C GLU A 15 28.57 11.66 -45.75
N ALA A 16 28.20 12.74 -46.44
CA ALA A 16 27.17 13.67 -45.95
C ALA A 16 25.80 12.99 -45.73
N ALA A 17 25.42 12.05 -46.61
CA ALA A 17 24.19 11.29 -46.46
C ALA A 17 24.24 10.30 -45.27
N LEU A 18 25.40 9.72 -44.99
CA LEU A 18 25.59 8.84 -43.84
C LEU A 18 25.60 9.63 -42.53
N ASP A 19 26.25 10.80 -42.49
CA ASP A 19 26.24 11.68 -41.32
C ASP A 19 24.82 12.15 -40.99
N ALA A 20 24.03 12.53 -42.00
CA ALA A 20 22.63 12.91 -41.82
C ALA A 20 21.78 11.74 -41.27
N GLN A 21 22.05 10.50 -41.72
CA GLN A 21 21.37 9.31 -41.19
C GLN A 21 21.77 9.02 -39.74
N ILE A 22 23.05 9.19 -39.39
CA ILE A 22 23.54 9.00 -38.02
C ILE A 22 22.88 10.01 -37.08
N GLU A 23 22.82 11.29 -37.47
CA GLU A 23 22.19 12.32 -36.64
C GLU A 23 20.67 12.09 -36.51
N ALA A 24 19.99 11.68 -37.59
CA ALA A 24 18.58 11.33 -37.51
C ALA A 24 18.34 10.14 -36.55
N ALA A 25 19.16 9.08 -36.64
CA ALA A 25 19.06 7.92 -35.76
C ALA A 25 19.37 8.26 -34.29
N ARG A 26 20.32 9.18 -34.05
CA ARG A 26 20.63 9.68 -32.70
C ARG A 26 19.46 10.45 -32.09
N GLU A 27 18.84 11.32 -32.86
CA GLU A 27 17.68 12.09 -32.40
C GLU A 27 16.45 11.21 -32.18
N GLU A 28 16.24 10.20 -33.02
CA GLU A 28 15.18 9.20 -32.82
C GLU A 28 15.42 8.40 -31.53
N ALA A 29 16.64 7.88 -31.33
CA ALA A 29 16.98 7.15 -30.11
C ALA A 29 16.82 8.01 -28.85
N ARG A 30 17.17 9.30 -28.90
CA ARG A 30 16.95 10.24 -27.78
C ARG A 30 15.46 10.38 -27.46
N ARG A 31 14.62 10.57 -28.48
CA ARG A 31 13.16 10.68 -28.29
C ARG A 31 12.55 9.42 -27.71
N GLU A 32 13.01 8.25 -28.14
CA GLU A 32 12.56 6.97 -27.60
C GLU A 32 12.92 6.83 -26.12
N VAL A 33 14.15 7.21 -25.75
CA VAL A 33 14.59 7.20 -24.34
C VAL A 33 13.77 8.19 -23.51
N GLU A 34 13.59 9.42 -23.97
CA GLU A 34 12.78 10.43 -23.26
C GLU A 34 11.33 9.97 -23.07
N ALA A 35 10.74 9.33 -24.08
CA ALA A 35 9.39 8.77 -23.99
C ALA A 35 9.32 7.61 -22.98
N ALA A 36 10.32 6.72 -22.99
CA ALA A 36 10.39 5.61 -22.05
C ALA A 36 10.59 6.09 -20.61
N GLU A 37 11.43 7.11 -20.38
CA GLU A 37 11.64 7.72 -19.07
C GLU A 37 10.37 8.41 -18.55
N ALA A 38 9.66 9.15 -19.41
CA ALA A 38 8.40 9.79 -19.05
C ALA A 38 7.33 8.77 -18.66
N GLU A 39 7.25 7.65 -19.39
CA GLU A 39 6.32 6.56 -19.09
C GLU A 39 6.70 5.83 -17.80
N ALA A 40 7.99 5.54 -17.59
CA ALA A 40 8.47 4.95 -16.34
C ALA A 40 8.16 5.85 -15.13
N ALA A 41 8.39 7.15 -15.26
CA ALA A 41 8.04 8.11 -14.21
C ALA A 41 6.53 8.17 -13.95
N ARG A 42 5.69 8.03 -14.98
CA ARG A 42 4.24 7.95 -14.84
C ARG A 42 3.83 6.68 -14.09
N ILE A 43 4.38 5.53 -14.47
CA ILE A 43 4.11 4.24 -13.81
C ILE A 43 4.48 4.31 -12.33
N LEU A 44 5.64 4.89 -11.98
CA LEU A 44 6.06 5.03 -10.59
C LEU A 44 5.11 5.91 -9.78
N ARG A 45 4.71 7.08 -10.31
CA ARG A 45 3.73 7.95 -9.63
C ARG A 45 2.39 7.25 -9.44
N ASP A 46 1.91 6.53 -10.46
CA ASP A 46 0.65 5.80 -10.39
C ASP A 46 0.72 4.65 -9.36
N ALA A 47 1.87 3.95 -9.27
CA ALA A 47 2.10 2.90 -8.30
C ALA A 47 2.15 3.45 -6.86
N GLU A 48 2.84 4.58 -6.64
CA GLU A 48 2.90 5.26 -5.35
C GLU A 48 1.51 5.73 -4.89
N ALA A 49 0.73 6.33 -5.79
CA ALA A 49 -0.64 6.76 -5.49
C ALA A 49 -1.53 5.58 -5.12
N ARG A 50 -1.42 4.45 -5.84
CA ARG A 50 -2.16 3.22 -5.51
C ARG A 50 -1.74 2.63 -4.16
N ALA A 51 -0.45 2.62 -3.86
CA ALA A 51 0.05 2.14 -2.58
C ALA A 51 -0.45 3.00 -1.41
N GLN A 52 -0.46 4.33 -1.56
CA GLN A 52 -0.99 5.25 -0.56
C GLN A 52 -2.50 5.07 -0.35
N ALA A 53 -3.26 4.90 -1.45
CA ALA A 53 -4.69 4.65 -1.35
C ALA A 53 -5.00 3.32 -0.62
N LEU A 54 -4.26 2.25 -0.96
CA LEU A 54 -4.39 0.96 -0.31
C LEU A 54 -4.02 1.03 1.18
N GLN A 55 -2.95 1.75 1.53
CA GLN A 55 -2.57 1.95 2.92
C GLN A 55 -3.66 2.68 3.70
N ALA A 56 -4.22 3.76 3.14
CA ALA A 56 -5.29 4.51 3.79
C ALA A 56 -6.56 3.67 3.99
N GLU A 57 -6.90 2.82 3.01
CA GLU A 57 -8.02 1.88 3.13
C GLU A 57 -7.77 0.86 4.26
N HIS A 58 -6.57 0.27 4.31
CA HIS A 58 -6.22 -0.68 5.36
C HIS A 58 -6.19 -0.04 6.74
N ASP A 59 -5.70 1.18 6.88
CA ASP A 59 -5.70 1.89 8.16
C ASP A 59 -7.13 2.15 8.66
N GLN A 60 -8.05 2.50 7.76
CA GLN A 60 -9.47 2.66 8.09
C GLN A 60 -10.12 1.33 8.50
N GLN A 61 -9.86 0.26 7.75
CA GLN A 61 -10.35 -1.09 8.08
C GLN A 61 -9.82 -1.55 9.43
N LEU A 62 -8.52 -1.37 9.70
CA LEU A 62 -7.89 -1.75 10.96
C LEU A 62 -8.45 -0.95 12.14
N ALA A 63 -8.69 0.34 11.97
CA ALA A 63 -9.30 1.18 12.99
C ALA A 63 -10.73 0.72 13.31
N ALA A 64 -11.53 0.42 12.28
CA ALA A 64 -12.90 -0.07 12.43
C ALA A 64 -12.93 -1.44 13.13
N GLU A 65 -12.08 -2.37 12.71
CA GLU A 65 -11.95 -3.70 13.32
C GLU A 65 -11.48 -3.62 14.78
N THR A 66 -10.49 -2.77 15.05
CA THR A 66 -10.02 -2.54 16.42
C THR A 66 -11.13 -1.97 17.31
N ALA A 67 -11.93 -1.03 16.80
CA ALA A 67 -13.06 -0.47 17.53
C ALA A 67 -14.12 -1.55 17.81
N ARG A 68 -14.45 -2.38 16.81
CA ARG A 68 -15.38 -3.51 16.97
C ARG A 68 -14.90 -4.49 18.03
N ILE A 69 -13.65 -4.95 17.95
CA ILE A 69 -13.07 -5.89 18.91
C ILE A 69 -13.07 -5.31 20.33
N ARG A 70 -12.76 -4.02 20.48
CA ARG A 70 -12.79 -3.35 21.78
C ARG A 70 -14.20 -3.30 22.36
N GLU A 71 -15.20 -3.01 21.54
CA GLU A 71 -16.59 -2.96 21.98
C GLU A 71 -17.10 -4.35 22.39
N GLU A 72 -16.81 -5.37 21.57
CA GLU A 72 -17.15 -6.76 21.90
C GLU A 72 -16.47 -7.23 23.20
N ALA A 73 -15.19 -6.89 23.39
CA ALA A 73 -14.46 -7.22 24.61
C ALA A 73 -15.06 -6.53 25.85
N ARG A 74 -15.49 -5.26 25.72
CA ARG A 74 -16.18 -4.53 26.79
C ARG A 74 -17.51 -5.17 27.14
N ALA A 75 -18.36 -5.44 26.15
CA ALA A 75 -19.66 -6.08 26.35
C ALA A 75 -19.50 -7.46 27.03
N LYS A 76 -18.49 -8.23 26.62
CA LYS A 76 -18.18 -9.53 27.23
C LYS A 76 -17.72 -9.37 28.69
N ALA A 77 -16.81 -8.44 28.97
CA ALA A 77 -16.34 -8.17 30.33
C ALA A 77 -17.47 -7.70 31.26
N GLU A 78 -18.37 -6.85 30.78
CA GLU A 78 -19.55 -6.40 31.53
C GLU A 78 -20.51 -7.55 31.85
N SER A 79 -20.76 -8.40 30.86
CA SER A 79 -21.56 -9.61 31.03
C SER A 79 -20.96 -10.55 32.08
N GLU A 80 -19.65 -10.84 31.98
CA GLU A 80 -18.95 -11.71 32.93
C GLU A 80 -18.92 -11.12 34.35
N ALA A 81 -18.71 -9.81 34.48
CA ALA A 81 -18.75 -9.10 35.76
C ALA A 81 -20.15 -9.13 36.39
N ARG A 82 -21.21 -8.99 35.57
CA ARG A 82 -22.60 -9.12 36.03
C ARG A 82 -22.90 -10.55 36.49
N MET A 83 -22.56 -11.56 35.70
CA MET A 83 -22.75 -12.97 36.06
C MET A 83 -21.99 -13.33 37.34
N THR A 84 -20.79 -12.79 37.52
CA THR A 84 -19.99 -13.01 38.73
C THR A 84 -20.65 -12.37 39.96
N ARG A 85 -21.16 -11.14 39.83
CA ARG A 85 -21.90 -10.46 40.90
C ARG A 85 -23.17 -11.21 41.29
N GLU A 86 -23.96 -11.68 40.33
CA GLU A 86 -25.19 -12.45 40.57
C GLU A 86 -24.90 -13.78 41.28
N ARG A 87 -23.84 -14.50 40.87
CA ARG A 87 -23.41 -15.72 41.56
C ARG A 87 -22.91 -15.44 42.98
N ALA A 88 -22.17 -14.35 43.17
CA ALA A 88 -21.68 -13.96 44.48
C ALA A 88 -22.82 -13.58 45.43
N SER A 89 -23.82 -12.81 44.97
CA SER A 89 -24.97 -12.43 45.80
C SER A 89 -25.79 -13.64 46.25
N ALA A 90 -25.99 -14.62 45.36
CA ALA A 90 -26.67 -15.87 45.71
C ALA A 90 -25.93 -16.67 46.79
N ARG A 91 -24.59 -16.74 46.69
CA ARG A 91 -23.76 -17.43 47.69
C ARG A 91 -23.70 -16.69 49.03
N ILE A 92 -23.70 -15.36 49.03
CA ILE A 92 -23.69 -14.55 50.27
C ILE A 92 -24.97 -14.81 51.07
N GLN A 93 -26.14 -14.88 50.43
CA GLN A 93 -27.40 -15.18 51.11
C GLN A 93 -27.37 -16.57 51.77
N GLN A 94 -26.94 -17.60 51.03
CA GLN A 94 -26.79 -18.95 51.57
C GLN A 94 -25.78 -19.02 52.72
N ALA A 95 -24.63 -18.34 52.59
CA ALA A 95 -23.61 -18.31 53.63
C ALA A 95 -24.12 -17.60 54.91
N ALA A 96 -24.84 -16.48 54.75
CA ALA A 96 -25.42 -15.76 55.88
C ALA A 96 -26.47 -16.60 56.62
N GLU A 97 -27.35 -17.30 55.90
CA GLU A 97 -28.34 -18.19 56.48
C GLU A 97 -27.70 -19.39 57.20
N HIS A 98 -26.64 -19.96 56.62
CA HIS A 98 -25.87 -21.03 57.25
C HIS A 98 -25.19 -20.58 58.55
N ILE A 99 -24.56 -19.40 58.54
CA ILE A 99 -23.92 -18.82 59.73
C ILE A 99 -24.97 -18.52 60.81
N LEU A 100 -26.10 -17.90 60.47
CA LEU A 100 -27.17 -17.61 61.43
C LEU A 100 -27.69 -18.89 62.10
N ARG A 101 -27.87 -19.97 61.33
CA ARG A 101 -28.30 -21.27 61.87
C ARG A 101 -27.24 -21.94 62.75
N ALA A 102 -25.96 -21.69 62.49
CA ALA A 102 -24.86 -22.23 63.30
C ALA A 102 -24.60 -21.44 64.60
N VAL A 103 -25.02 -20.17 64.65
CA VAL A 103 -24.74 -19.25 65.78
C VAL A 103 -25.96 -19.05 66.70
N LEU A 104 -27.17 -19.40 66.25
CA LEU A 104 -28.35 -19.41 67.12
C LEU A 104 -28.43 -20.74 67.90
N PRO A 105 -28.52 -20.72 69.24
CA PRO A 105 -28.58 -21.91 70.09
C PRO A 105 -29.91 -22.68 69.99
#